data_AF-T1JNA8-F1
#
_entry.id   AF-T1JNA8-F1
#
_cell.length_a   1.000
_cell.length_b   1.000
_cell.length_c   1.000
_cell.angle_alpha   90.00
_cell.angle_beta   90.00
_cell.angle_gamma   90.00
#
_symmetry.space_group_name_H-M   'P 1'
#
loop_
_entity.id
_entity.type
_entity.pdbx_description
1 polymer ?
#
loop_
_entity_poly.entity_id
_entity_poly.type
_entity_poly.pdbx_seq_one_letter_code
_entity_poly.pdbx_strand_id
1 'polypeptide(L)'
;MNILLRLTAFYWSISLRLSCPMNLKLFPLDRQTCSIVMVSYGYTTEDLIFKWKEDDPVQVVKNLHLPRFALEKYDTAYCSSKTNT
;
A
#
# COMPACT_ATOMS: atom_id res chain seq x y z
N MET A 1 19.29 -38.85 -14.84
CA MET A 1 17.86 -38.49 -14.78
C MET A 1 17.51 -38.19 -13.33
N ASN A 2 17.42 -36.90 -12.99
CA ASN A 2 16.56 -36.31 -11.96
C ASN A 2 16.98 -34.85 -11.77
N ILE A 3 16.30 -33.98 -12.50
CA ILE A 3 16.29 -32.54 -12.27
C ILE A 3 15.42 -32.32 -11.03
N LEU A 4 16.03 -31.93 -9.92
CA LEU A 4 15.31 -31.47 -8.75
C LEU A 4 15.02 -29.97 -8.93
N LEU A 5 13.86 -29.63 -9.51
CA LEU A 5 13.36 -28.26 -9.55
C LEU A 5 12.90 -27.85 -8.13
N ARG A 6 13.83 -27.36 -7.31
CA ARG A 6 13.47 -26.59 -6.11
C ARG A 6 13.06 -25.17 -6.55
N LEU A 7 11.78 -25.00 -6.86
CA LEU A 7 11.16 -23.68 -6.92
C LEU A 7 11.01 -23.16 -5.49
N THR A 8 12.06 -22.58 -4.91
CA THR A 8 11.89 -21.70 -3.76
C THR A 8 11.26 -20.42 -4.28
N ALA A 9 9.95 -20.30 -4.12
CA ALA A 9 9.22 -19.09 -4.42
C ALA A 9 9.80 -17.93 -3.61
N PHE A 10 10.47 -16.99 -4.29
CA PHE A 10 10.96 -15.76 -3.70
C PHE A 10 9.78 -14.78 -3.59
N TYR A 11 9.08 -14.80 -2.46
CA TYR A 11 8.12 -13.75 -2.12
C TYR A 11 8.91 -12.54 -1.60
N TRP A 12 8.84 -11.40 -2.29
CA TRP A 12 9.45 -10.16 -1.82
C TRP A 12 8.53 -9.50 -0.78
N SER A 13 9.03 -9.29 0.44
CA SER A 13 8.36 -8.48 1.48
C SER A 13 8.98 -7.09 1.56
N ILE A 14 8.17 -6.05 1.43
CA ILE A 14 8.62 -4.65 1.55
C ILE A 14 8.12 -4.11 2.90
N SER A 15 9.03 -3.57 3.71
CA SER A 15 8.69 -2.79 4.90
C SER A 15 8.92 -1.31 4.62
N LEU A 16 7.86 -0.50 4.75
CA LEU A 16 7.90 0.93 4.45
C LEU A 16 7.66 1.73 5.73
N ARG A 17 8.39 2.84 5.87
CA ARG A 17 8.11 3.88 6.87
C ARG A 17 7.64 5.12 6.15
N LEU A 18 6.36 5.44 6.30
CA LEU A 18 5.71 6.56 5.63
C LEU A 18 5.41 7.68 6.63
N SER A 19 5.28 8.90 6.13
CA SER A 19 4.84 10.05 6.93
C SER A 19 3.32 10.17 6.86
N CYS A 20 2.66 10.29 8.01
CA CYS A 20 1.23 10.57 8.10
C CYS A 20 0.98 11.67 9.14
N PRO A 21 0.46 12.85 8.73
CA PRO A 21 0.13 13.92 9.68
C PRO A 21 -1.11 13.56 10.49
N MET A 22 -0.99 13.54 11.82
CA MET A 22 -2.08 13.19 12.73
C MET A 22 -2.72 14.42 13.36
N ASN A 23 -4.05 14.39 13.52
CA ASN A 23 -4.82 15.42 14.21
C ASN A 23 -5.28 14.91 15.58
N LEU A 24 -4.61 15.33 16.66
CA LEU A 24 -4.81 14.81 18.01
C LEU A 24 -5.79 15.64 18.88
N LYS A 25 -6.66 16.45 18.26
CA LYS A 25 -7.60 17.31 19.00
C LYS A 25 -8.55 16.55 19.93
N LEU A 26 -8.88 15.31 19.60
CA LEU A 26 -9.85 14.48 20.34
C LEU A 26 -9.19 13.26 20.99
N PHE A 27 -7.89 13.30 21.25
CA PHE A 27 -7.19 12.19 21.88
C PHE A 27 -7.84 11.76 23.20
N PRO A 28 -8.09 10.46 23.45
CA PRO A 28 -7.71 9.27 22.67
C PRO A 28 -8.80 8.73 21.71
N LEU A 29 -9.88 9.50 21.47
CA LEU A 29 -11.03 9.14 20.63
C LEU A 29 -10.96 9.73 19.22
N ASP A 30 -9.76 10.08 18.77
CA ASP A 30 -9.48 10.66 17.47
C ASP A 30 -9.52 9.61 16.35
N ARG A 31 -9.85 10.08 15.14
CA ARG A 31 -9.77 9.29 13.90
C ARG A 31 -8.66 9.85 13.04
N GLN A 32 -7.78 8.99 12.55
CA GLN A 32 -6.64 9.37 11.72
C GLN A 32 -6.82 8.85 10.30
N THR A 33 -6.66 9.74 9.32
CA THR A 33 -6.69 9.39 7.89
C THR A 33 -5.29 9.52 7.34
N CYS A 34 -4.70 8.40 6.94
CA CYS A 34 -3.37 8.34 6.34
C CYS A 34 -3.47 7.97 4.87
N SER A 35 -2.79 8.75 4.01
CA SER A 35 -2.74 8.51 2.57
C SER A 35 -1.40 7.89 2.17
N ILE A 36 -1.46 6.82 1.38
CA ILE A 36 -0.29 6.20 0.77
C ILE A 36 -0.32 6.53 -0.72
N VAL A 37 0.74 7.18 -1.20
CA VAL A 37 0.87 7.53 -2.62
C VAL A 37 1.97 6.67 -3.23
N MET A 38 1.62 5.94 -4.29
CA MET A 38 2.54 5.12 -5.04
C MET A 38 2.68 5.71 -6.44
N VAL A 39 3.92 5.96 -6.85
CA VAL A 39 4.27 6.50 -8.17
C VAL A 39 5.52 5.81 -8.69
N SER A 40 5.60 5.67 -10.01
CA SER A 40 6.84 5.26 -10.68
C SER A 40 7.82 6.43 -10.65
N TYR A 41 9.08 6.13 -10.29
CA TYR A 41 10.12 7.17 -10.24
C TYR A 41 10.54 7.63 -11.65
N GLY A 42 10.70 6.71 -12.60
CA GLY A 42 11.25 6.99 -13.93
C GLY A 42 10.30 6.77 -15.10
N TYR A 43 9.02 6.50 -14.85
CA TYR A 43 8.02 6.29 -15.91
C TYR A 43 6.85 7.24 -15.72
N THR A 44 6.34 7.75 -16.83
CA THR A 44 5.14 8.58 -16.85
C THR A 44 3.89 7.70 -16.94
N THR A 45 2.71 8.31 -16.84
CA THR A 45 1.44 7.60 -17.06
C THR A 45 1.21 7.15 -18.49
N GLU A 46 2.01 7.62 -19.45
CA GLU A 46 1.97 7.17 -20.85
C GLU A 46 2.68 5.81 -21.01
N ASP A 47 3.73 5.59 -20.22
CA ASP A 47 4.53 4.36 -20.27
C ASP A 47 4.01 3.29 -19.32
N LEU A 48 3.51 3.69 -18.14
CA LEU A 48 3.10 2.79 -17.08
C LEU A 48 1.86 3.30 -16.34
N ILE A 49 0.84 2.44 -16.24
CA ILE A 49 -0.41 2.73 -15.54
C ILE A 49 -0.59 1.74 -14.39
N PHE A 50 -0.65 2.24 -13.16
CA PHE A 50 -1.05 1.44 -12.00
C PHE A 50 -2.57 1.27 -11.97
N LYS A 51 -3.04 0.03 -11.99
CA LYS A 51 -4.45 -0.32 -11.84
C LYS A 51 -4.66 -1.15 -10.58
N TRP A 52 -5.67 -0.78 -9.80
CA TRP A 52 -6.14 -1.63 -8.71
C TRP A 52 -6.80 -2.88 -9.30
N LYS A 53 -6.70 -4.00 -8.60
CA LYS A 53 -7.44 -5.20 -8.97
C LYS A 53 -8.94 -4.93 -8.84
N GLU A 54 -9.74 -5.40 -9.79
CA GLU A 54 -11.21 -5.20 -9.78
C GLU A 54 -11.84 -5.81 -8.53
N ASP A 55 -11.46 -7.05 -8.21
CA ASP A 55 -11.90 -7.75 -7.01
C ASP A 55 -10.87 -7.69 -5.89
N ASP A 56 -11.25 -7.02 -4.80
CA ASP A 56 -10.51 -6.97 -3.53
C ASP A 56 -9.08 -6.39 -3.68
N PRO A 57 -8.99 -5.07 -3.98
CA PRO A 57 -7.72 -4.40 -4.30
C PRO A 57 -6.75 -4.30 -3.11
N VAL A 58 -7.26 -4.43 -1.88
CA VAL A 58 -6.48 -4.33 -0.65
C VAL A 58 -6.77 -5.53 0.24
N GLN A 59 -5.85 -6.50 0.21
CA GLN A 59 -5.92 -7.70 1.03
C GLN A 59 -5.41 -7.40 2.44
N VAL A 60 -6.33 -7.18 3.38
CA VAL A 60 -5.97 -6.99 4.80
C VAL A 60 -5.96 -8.34 5.51
N VAL A 61 -4.90 -8.61 6.29
CA VAL A 61 -4.83 -9.82 7.11
C VAL A 61 -5.96 -9.82 8.15
N LYS A 62 -6.71 -10.93 8.25
CA LYS A 62 -7.88 -11.05 9.14
C LYS A 62 -7.58 -10.72 10.61
N ASN A 63 -6.35 -10.99 11.03
CA ASN A 63 -5.86 -10.73 12.38
C ASN A 63 -4.91 -9.54 12.42
N LEU A 64 -5.19 -8.49 11.65
CA LEU A 64 -4.41 -7.24 11.70
C LEU A 64 -4.60 -6.61 13.08
N HIS A 65 -3.55 -6.68 13.90
CA HIS A 65 -3.52 -6.05 15.22
C HIS A 65 -2.49 -4.92 15.20
N LEU A 66 -2.99 -3.69 15.34
CA LEU A 66 -2.16 -2.51 15.53
C LEU A 66 -2.15 -2.16 17.03
N PRO A 67 -0.98 -2.01 17.69
CA PRO A 67 -0.93 -1.87 19.15
C PRO A 67 -1.68 -0.68 19.75
N ARG A 68 -1.97 0.35 18.96
CA ARG A 68 -2.57 1.63 19.42
C ARG A 68 -3.73 2.11 18.56
N PHE A 69 -4.05 1.38 17.49
CA PHE A 69 -5.03 1.80 16.49
C PHE A 69 -5.88 0.60 16.06
N ALA A 70 -7.02 0.88 15.45
CA ALA A 70 -7.81 -0.12 14.75
C ALA A 70 -8.08 0.41 13.34
N LEU A 71 -7.94 -0.44 12.33
CA LEU A 71 -8.27 -0.07 10.95
C LEU A 71 -9.80 -0.09 10.81
N GLU A 72 -10.42 1.07 10.65
CA GLU A 72 -11.87 1.20 10.47
C GLU A 72 -12.28 1.06 8.99
N LYS A 73 -11.58 1.75 8.09
CA LYS A 73 -11.89 1.79 6.66
C LYS A 73 -10.62 2.05 5.84
N TYR A 74 -10.61 1.59 4.59
CA TYR A 74 -9.66 2.00 3.56
C TYR A 74 -10.41 2.46 2.31
N ASP A 75 -9.81 3.35 1.55
CA ASP A 75 -10.32 3.83 0.27
C ASP A 75 -9.19 3.80 -0.77
N THR A 76 -9.51 3.42 -2.00
CA THR A 76 -8.55 3.38 -3.11
C THR A 76 -8.85 4.50 -4.09
N ALA A 77 -7.84 5.27 -4.48
CA ALA A 77 -7.95 6.32 -5.48
C ALA A 77 -6.82 6.20 -6.52
N TYR A 78 -7.06 6.75 -7.70
CA TYR A 78 -6.06 6.91 -8.75
C TYR A 78 -5.45 8.31 -8.68
N CYS A 79 -4.13 8.39 -8.78
CA CYS A 79 -3.41 9.66 -8.90
C CYS A 79 -2.54 9.61 -10.15
N SER A 80 -2.76 10.53 -11.09
CA SER A 80 -1.93 10.70 -12.29
C SER A 80 -1.06 11.95 -12.11
N SER A 81 0.16 11.79 -11.61
CA SER A 81 1.14 12.88 -11.58
C SER A 81 1.97 12.86 -12.87
N LYS A 82 2.00 13.98 -13.61
CA LYS A 82 2.95 14.16 -14.71
C LYS A 82 4.32 14.51 -14.13
N THR A 83 5.23 13.55 -14.09
CA THR A 83 6.64 13.81 -13.78
C THR A 83 7.31 14.35 -15.05
N ASN A 84 7.69 15.62 -15.01
CA ASN A 84 8.44 16.30 -16.08
C ASN A 84 9.90 15.88 -15.92
N THR A 85 10.29 14.74 -16.50
CA THR A 85 11.70 14.32 -16.51
C THR A 85 12.41 15.04 -17.64
#